data_AF-A0A8I0FB90-F1
#
_entry.id   AF-A0A8I0FB90-F1
#
_cell.length_a   1.000
_cell.length_b   1.000
_cell.length_c   1.000
_cell.angle_alpha   90.00
_cell.angle_beta   90.00
_cell.angle_gamma   90.00
#
_symmetry.space_group_name_H-M   'P 1'
#
loop_
_entity.id
_entity.type
_entity.pdbx_description
1 polymer ?
#
loop_
_entity_poly.entity_id
_entity_poly.type
_entity_poly.pdbx_seq_one_letter_code
_entity_poly.pdbx_strand_id
1 'polypeptide(L)'
;GTIFANSSDTKEQKINLLETELQKLKAELAAQKQTQNNLQVKQVKIEENIEKTKATVTEKPVAPSWVTWTDNVKVYGIARIDAAVDFKSSPDSGGRTTSSLYRTPFESEKRSNHARSDAMINASRLGVYFNSPNKAVTGNIEADFFDSSNMGTGDGKFRIRHAFFTYKDWTFGQTW
;
A
#
# COMPACT_ATOMS: atom_id res chain seq x y z
N GLY A 1 -9.67 -65.00 -3.40
CA GLY A 1 -10.18 -63.85 -4.14
C GLY A 1 -10.97 -62.98 -3.18
N THR A 2 -10.70 -61.66 -3.21
CA THR A 2 -11.50 -60.52 -2.67
C THR A 2 -10.74 -59.26 -3.12
N ILE A 3 -10.93 -58.83 -4.37
CA ILE A 3 -11.77 -57.69 -4.82
C ILE A 3 -11.26 -56.33 -4.28
N PHE A 4 -10.73 -55.56 -5.23
CA PHE A 4 -10.36 -54.15 -5.15
C PHE A 4 -11.57 -53.26 -4.80
N ALA A 5 -11.38 -52.28 -3.90
CA ALA A 5 -12.26 -51.13 -3.77
C ALA A 5 -11.39 -49.86 -3.62
N ASN A 6 -10.93 -49.35 -4.77
CA ASN A 6 -10.36 -48.01 -4.86
C ASN A 6 -11.53 -47.05 -5.04
N SER A 7 -11.96 -46.37 -3.97
CA SER A 7 -13.19 -45.59 -3.90
C SER A 7 -13.15 -44.37 -4.81
N SER A 8 -13.82 -44.46 -5.96
CA SER A 8 -14.09 -43.37 -6.90
C SER A 8 -14.86 -42.20 -6.28
N ASP A 9 -15.68 -42.46 -5.26
CA ASP A 9 -16.50 -41.45 -4.55
C ASP A 9 -15.66 -40.31 -3.94
N THR A 10 -14.44 -40.58 -3.48
CA THR A 10 -13.61 -39.57 -2.79
C THR A 10 -12.94 -38.59 -3.76
N LYS A 11 -12.79 -38.96 -5.03
CA LYS A 11 -12.16 -38.10 -6.05
C LYS A 11 -13.19 -37.16 -6.67
N GLU A 12 -14.38 -37.66 -6.99
CA GLU A 12 -15.48 -36.85 -7.51
C GLU A 12 -15.95 -35.80 -6.50
N GLN A 13 -16.01 -36.17 -5.21
CA GLN A 13 -16.31 -35.22 -4.13
C GLN A 13 -15.27 -34.09 -4.02
N LYS A 14 -13.98 -34.39 -4.19
CA LYS A 14 -12.91 -33.38 -4.18
C LYS A 14 -12.95 -32.47 -5.39
N ILE A 15 -13.28 -33.00 -6.57
CA ILE A 15 -13.41 -32.22 -7.80
C ILE A 15 -14.57 -31.23 -7.66
N ASN A 16 -15.74 -31.67 -7.19
CA ASN A 16 -16.89 -30.81 -6.98
C ASN A 16 -16.63 -29.69 -5.94
N LEU A 17 -15.85 -29.99 -4.90
CA LEU A 17 -15.44 -29.00 -3.91
C LEU A 17 -14.51 -27.94 -4.51
N LEU A 18 -13.50 -28.37 -5.28
CA LEU A 18 -12.56 -27.47 -5.95
C LEU A 18 -13.25 -26.58 -6.99
N GLU A 19 -14.23 -27.12 -7.73
CA GLU A 19 -15.04 -26.33 -8.67
C GLU A 19 -15.86 -25.26 -7.96
N THR A 20 -16.42 -25.60 -6.79
CA THR A 20 -17.17 -24.64 -5.96
C THR A 20 -16.25 -23.53 -5.42
N GLU A 21 -15.05 -23.88 -4.97
CA GLU A 21 -14.04 -22.91 -4.51
C GLU A 21 -13.57 -22.00 -5.66
N LEU A 22 -13.36 -22.53 -6.86
CA LEU A 22 -13.00 -21.75 -8.04
C LEU A 22 -14.10 -20.78 -8.44
N GLN A 23 -15.37 -21.18 -8.37
CA GLN A 23 -16.49 -20.28 -8.64
C GLN A 23 -16.56 -19.15 -7.60
N LYS A 24 -16.35 -19.47 -6.32
CA LYS A 24 -16.30 -18.46 -5.24
C LYS A 24 -15.17 -17.46 -5.44
N LEU A 25 -13.96 -17.94 -5.75
CA LEU A 25 -12.80 -17.08 -6.03
C LEU A 25 -13.02 -16.18 -7.25
N LYS A 26 -13.66 -16.69 -8.31
CA LYS A 26 -14.02 -15.87 -9.48
C LYS A 26 -15.03 -14.77 -9.13
N ALA A 27 -16.05 -15.09 -8.32
CA ALA A 27 -17.03 -14.11 -7.87
C ALA A 27 -16.40 -13.02 -7.00
N GLU A 28 -15.52 -13.40 -6.08
CA GLU A 28 -14.78 -12.46 -5.23
C GLU A 28 -13.84 -11.56 -6.05
N LEU A 29 -13.12 -12.12 -7.02
CA LEU A 29 -12.27 -11.36 -7.92
C LEU A 29 -13.08 -10.36 -8.76
N ALA A 30 -14.26 -10.75 -9.25
CA ALA A 30 -15.15 -9.86 -9.98
C ALA A 30 -15.64 -8.69 -9.10
N ALA A 31 -16.05 -8.98 -7.86
CA ALA A 31 -16.45 -7.96 -6.89
C ALA A 31 -15.29 -7.01 -6.52
N GLN A 32 -14.07 -7.54 -6.40
CA GLN A 32 -12.87 -6.74 -6.14
C GLN A 32 -12.56 -5.81 -7.32
N LYS A 33 -12.59 -6.32 -8.56
CA LYS A 33 -12.39 -5.51 -9.77
C LYS A 33 -13.44 -4.40 -9.91
N GLN A 34 -14.69 -4.69 -9.56
CA GLN A 34 -15.75 -3.68 -9.57
C GLN A 34 -15.52 -2.59 -8.51
N THR A 35 -15.09 -2.98 -7.31
CA THR A 35 -14.72 -2.03 -6.24
C THR A 35 -13.57 -1.12 -6.67
N GLN A 36 -12.53 -1.67 -7.31
CA GLN A 36 -11.40 -0.89 -7.83
C GLN A 36 -11.81 0.10 -8.91
N ASN A 37 -12.66 -0.31 -9.87
CA ASN A 37 -13.18 0.60 -10.90
C ASN A 37 -13.96 1.77 -10.29
N ASN A 38 -14.80 1.51 -9.28
CA ASN A 38 -15.56 2.57 -8.61
C ASN A 38 -14.66 3.58 -7.87
N LEU A 39 -13.52 3.14 -7.34
CA LEU A 39 -12.53 4.03 -6.72
C LEU A 39 -11.81 4.91 -7.76
N GLN A 40 -11.44 4.33 -8.92
CA GLN A 40 -10.87 5.09 -10.03
C GLN A 40 -11.83 6.13 -10.59
N VAL A 41 -13.11 5.80 -10.77
CA VAL A 41 -14.12 6.76 -11.25
C VAL A 41 -14.36 7.90 -10.26
N LYS A 42 -14.31 7.63 -8.94
CA LYS A 42 -14.38 8.69 -7.92
C LYS A 42 -13.16 9.63 -7.98
N GLN A 43 -11.98 9.10 -8.28
CA GLN A 43 -10.76 9.90 -8.43
C GLN A 43 -10.84 10.83 -9.65
N VAL A 44 -11.32 10.34 -10.80
CA VAL A 44 -11.53 11.15 -12.02
C VAL A 44 -12.55 12.26 -11.81
N LYS A 45 -13.65 12.01 -11.08
CA LYS A 45 -14.65 13.06 -10.76
C LYS A 45 -14.14 14.16 -9.83
N ILE A 46 -13.15 13.86 -8.98
CA ILE A 46 -12.47 14.88 -8.17
C ILE A 46 -11.57 15.74 -9.07
N GLU A 47 -10.89 15.12 -10.05
CA GLU A 47 -10.07 15.85 -11.03
C GLU A 47 -10.91 16.75 -11.95
N GLU A 48 -12.08 16.30 -12.43
CA GLU A 48 -12.98 17.13 -13.26
C GLU A 48 -13.58 18.33 -12.50
N ASN A 49 -13.81 18.23 -11.19
CA ASN A 49 -14.30 19.36 -10.40
C ASN A 49 -13.24 20.44 -10.16
N ILE A 50 -11.95 20.06 -10.17
CA ILE A 50 -10.83 21.01 -10.09
C ILE A 50 -10.66 21.76 -11.41
N GLU A 51 -10.93 21.13 -12.56
CA GLU A 51 -10.85 21.81 -13.86
C GLU A 51 -11.95 22.87 -14.06
N LYS A 52 -13.17 22.63 -13.57
CA LYS A 52 -14.28 23.59 -13.68
C LYS A 52 -14.09 24.86 -12.86
N THR A 53 -13.26 24.85 -11.83
CA THR A 53 -12.95 26.04 -11.01
C THR A 53 -11.82 26.90 -11.58
N LYS A 54 -11.12 26.44 -12.63
CA LYS A 54 -9.99 27.15 -13.27
C LYS A 54 -10.39 28.14 -14.37
N ALA A 55 -11.64 28.11 -14.83
CA ALA A 55 -12.09 28.87 -16.00
C ALA A 55 -12.45 30.35 -15.75
N THR A 56 -12.22 30.89 -14.55
CA THR A 56 -12.68 32.27 -14.20
C THR A 56 -11.63 33.09 -13.45
N VAL A 57 -10.39 33.13 -13.94
CA VAL A 57 -9.42 34.13 -13.47
C VAL A 57 -8.80 34.83 -14.68
N THR A 58 -9.28 36.06 -14.92
CA THR A 58 -8.71 37.02 -15.86
C THR A 58 -7.29 37.38 -15.45
N GLU A 59 -6.34 37.16 -16.36
CA GLU A 59 -4.91 37.31 -16.13
C GLU A 59 -4.50 38.79 -15.92
N LYS A 60 -3.78 39.04 -14.83
CA LYS A 60 -2.93 40.24 -14.64
C LYS A 60 -1.46 39.78 -14.69
N PRO A 61 -0.52 40.54 -15.28
CA PRO A 61 0.81 40.04 -15.52
C PRO A 61 1.55 39.85 -14.19
N VAL A 62 1.90 38.60 -13.91
CA VAL A 62 2.67 38.21 -12.73
C VAL A 62 4.15 38.46 -13.01
N ALA A 63 4.76 39.36 -12.24
CA ALA A 63 6.21 39.57 -12.19
C ALA A 63 6.95 38.23 -11.93
N PRO A 64 8.23 38.06 -12.34
CA PRO A 64 8.91 36.78 -12.30
C PRO A 64 9.05 36.27 -10.86
N SER A 65 8.08 35.47 -10.45
CA SER A 65 8.10 34.71 -9.21
C SER A 65 8.81 33.40 -9.50
N TRP A 66 9.93 33.18 -8.84
CA TRP A 66 10.80 32.01 -8.94
C TRP A 66 10.19 30.75 -8.30
N VAL A 67 8.85 30.67 -8.22
CA VAL A 67 7.99 29.52 -8.52
C VAL A 67 6.60 29.83 -7.93
N THR A 68 5.58 29.95 -8.79
CA THR A 68 4.16 29.86 -8.39
C THR A 68 3.81 28.38 -8.24
N TRP A 69 3.95 27.85 -7.02
CA TRP A 69 3.87 26.41 -6.71
C TRP A 69 2.44 25.81 -6.73
N THR A 70 1.38 26.62 -6.73
CA THR A 70 0.04 26.12 -6.35
C THR A 70 -0.61 25.19 -7.39
N ASP A 71 -0.37 25.41 -8.68
CA ASP A 71 -0.96 24.58 -9.75
C ASP A 71 -0.12 23.34 -10.08
N ASN A 72 1.16 23.39 -9.73
CA ASN A 72 2.16 22.41 -10.14
C ASN A 72 2.54 21.46 -9.01
N VAL A 73 1.97 21.64 -7.82
CA VAL A 73 2.20 20.82 -6.64
C VAL A 73 0.91 20.15 -6.19
N LYS A 74 0.97 18.84 -5.95
CA LYS A 74 -0.12 18.05 -5.38
C LYS A 74 0.36 17.38 -4.10
N VAL A 75 -0.31 17.67 -2.99
CA VAL A 75 -0.10 16.96 -1.72
C VAL A 75 -1.04 15.76 -1.67
N TYR A 76 -0.52 14.60 -1.28
CA TYR A 76 -1.28 13.37 -1.15
C TYR A 76 -0.80 12.57 0.06
N GLY A 77 -1.60 11.63 0.54
CA GLY A 77 -1.20 10.80 1.67
C GLY A 77 -2.27 9.80 2.08
N ILE A 78 -1.92 8.98 3.06
CA ILE A 78 -2.84 8.04 3.71
C ILE A 78 -2.61 8.09 5.22
N ALA A 79 -3.71 8.11 5.98
CA ALA A 79 -3.69 7.76 7.39
C ALA A 79 -3.97 6.27 7.50
N ARG A 80 -3.05 5.52 8.11
CA ARG A 80 -3.16 4.07 8.26
C ARG A 80 -2.87 3.67 9.69
N ILE A 81 -3.82 2.94 10.27
CA ILE A 81 -3.69 2.31 11.58
C ILE A 81 -3.63 0.80 11.35
N ASP A 82 -2.59 0.16 11.86
CA ASP A 82 -2.41 -1.29 11.84
C ASP A 82 -2.53 -1.81 13.27
N ALA A 83 -3.27 -2.90 13.46
CA ALA A 83 -3.34 -3.61 14.73
C ALA A 83 -3.24 -5.11 14.47
N ALA A 84 -2.48 -5.81 15.31
CA ALA A 84 -2.29 -7.25 15.20
C ALA A 84 -2.37 -7.92 16.57
N VAL A 85 -2.84 -9.16 16.56
CA VAL A 85 -2.78 -10.07 17.70
C VAL A 85 -2.03 -11.32 17.24
N ASP A 86 -0.92 -11.60 17.91
CA ASP A 86 -0.08 -12.76 17.68
C ASP A 86 -0.31 -13.75 18.83
N PHE A 87 -0.82 -14.95 18.50
CA PHE A 87 -1.14 -15.99 19.48
C PHE A 87 0.06 -16.89 19.79
N LYS A 88 1.08 -16.92 18.92
CA LYS A 88 2.29 -17.75 19.06
C LYS A 88 3.47 -16.95 18.53
N SER A 89 4.06 -16.16 19.42
CA SER A 89 4.78 -14.97 19.00
C SER A 89 6.00 -15.24 18.12
N SER A 90 6.13 -14.41 17.09
CA SER A 90 7.41 -14.15 16.40
C SER A 90 8.49 -13.68 17.42
N PRO A 91 9.79 -13.68 17.11
CA PRO A 91 10.83 -13.31 18.07
C PRO A 91 10.55 -11.98 18.75
N ASP A 92 10.91 -11.88 20.03
CA ASP A 92 10.75 -10.69 20.88
C ASP A 92 11.41 -9.43 20.28
N SER A 93 12.35 -9.63 19.35
CA SER A 93 12.99 -8.63 18.52
C SER A 93 12.31 -8.54 17.14
N GLY A 94 11.24 -7.75 17.01
CA GLY A 94 10.54 -7.59 15.73
C GLY A 94 9.40 -6.57 15.77
N GLY A 95 9.07 -6.02 14.59
CA GLY A 95 8.00 -5.06 14.39
C GLY A 95 6.66 -5.71 14.65
N ARG A 96 5.95 -5.25 15.67
CA ARG A 96 4.89 -6.01 16.33
C ARG A 96 3.57 -6.11 15.55
N THR A 97 3.35 -5.26 14.54
CA THR A 97 2.23 -5.40 13.58
C THR A 97 2.67 -5.62 12.13
N THR A 98 3.96 -5.89 11.92
CA THR A 98 4.48 -6.39 10.65
C THR A 98 4.83 -7.86 10.79
N SER A 99 4.44 -8.69 9.82
CA SER A 99 4.82 -10.10 9.82
C SER A 99 6.35 -10.25 9.86
N SER A 100 6.86 -10.95 10.88
CA SER A 100 8.29 -11.28 11.02
C SER A 100 8.55 -12.77 10.84
N LEU A 101 7.71 -13.46 10.05
CA LEU A 101 7.80 -14.89 9.78
C LEU A 101 9.21 -15.34 9.34
N TYR A 102 9.96 -14.50 8.62
CA TYR A 102 11.32 -14.81 8.19
C TYR A 102 12.35 -14.90 9.34
N ARG A 103 12.03 -14.35 10.52
CA ARG A 103 12.86 -14.42 11.72
C ARG A 103 12.36 -15.46 12.72
N THR A 104 11.16 -16.01 12.51
CA THR A 104 10.55 -16.95 13.45
C THR A 104 11.33 -18.27 13.47
N PRO A 105 11.82 -18.73 14.64
CA PRO A 105 12.52 -19.99 14.75
C PRO A 105 11.62 -21.13 14.30
N PHE A 106 12.17 -22.03 13.47
CA PHE A 106 11.47 -23.25 13.08
C PHE A 106 11.21 -24.13 14.31
N GLU A 107 12.16 -24.14 15.24
CA GLU A 107 12.17 -25.04 16.41
C GLU A 107 11.26 -24.53 17.52
N SER A 108 10.32 -25.38 17.94
CA SER A 108 9.24 -25.04 18.88
C SER A 108 9.75 -24.52 20.22
N GLU A 109 10.83 -25.07 20.74
CA GLU A 109 11.43 -24.68 22.03
C GLU A 109 12.04 -23.27 22.01
N LYS A 110 12.37 -22.76 20.83
CA LYS A 110 12.93 -21.41 20.64
C LYS A 110 11.85 -20.39 20.28
N ARG A 111 10.60 -20.83 20.07
CA ARG A 111 9.48 -19.91 19.80
C ARG A 111 9.00 -19.27 21.09
N SER A 112 8.64 -18.00 20.96
CA SER A 112 8.04 -17.26 22.06
C SER A 112 6.62 -17.81 22.32
N ASN A 113 6.36 -18.28 23.54
CA ASN A 113 5.11 -18.99 23.89
C ASN A 113 4.10 -18.08 24.62
N HIS A 114 3.97 -16.83 24.20
CA HIS A 114 2.96 -15.94 24.77
C HIS A 114 2.25 -15.14 23.69
N ALA A 115 0.99 -14.80 24.00
CA ALA A 115 0.18 -13.95 23.15
C ALA A 115 0.63 -12.49 23.27
N ARG A 116 0.58 -11.76 22.17
CA ARG A 116 0.92 -10.34 22.10
C ARG A 116 -0.08 -9.61 21.22
N SER A 117 -0.37 -8.37 21.58
CA SER A 117 -1.16 -7.46 20.75
C SER A 117 -0.42 -6.14 20.62
N ASP A 118 -0.45 -5.54 19.43
CA ASP A 118 0.06 -4.19 19.21
C ASP A 118 -0.78 -3.43 18.20
N ALA A 119 -0.70 -2.10 18.25
CA ALA A 119 -1.30 -1.20 17.30
C ALA A 119 -0.36 -0.03 16.99
N MET A 120 -0.24 0.35 15.72
CA MET A 120 0.62 1.45 15.28
C MET A 120 -0.01 2.26 14.15
N ILE A 121 0.39 3.53 14.05
CA ILE A 121 -0.02 4.46 12.97
C ILE A 121 1.16 4.84 12.06
N ASN A 122 2.36 4.32 12.35
CA ASN A 122 3.61 4.76 11.74
C ASN A 122 3.74 4.47 10.23
N ALA A 123 2.90 3.58 9.70
CA ALA A 123 2.78 3.29 8.28
C ALA A 123 1.98 4.35 7.51
N SER A 124 1.44 5.35 8.20
CA SER A 124 0.85 6.54 7.59
C SER A 124 1.87 7.28 6.73
N ARG A 125 1.41 7.85 5.62
CA ARG A 125 2.27 8.46 4.60
C ARG A 125 1.78 9.83 4.20
N LEU A 126 2.75 10.69 3.88
CA LEU A 126 2.51 11.97 3.26
C LEU A 126 3.50 12.14 2.12
N GLY A 127 3.02 12.66 1.00
CA GLY A 127 3.84 12.93 -0.17
C GLY A 127 3.42 14.18 -0.91
N VAL A 128 4.36 14.68 -1.69
CA VAL A 128 4.22 15.87 -2.53
C VAL A 128 4.72 15.49 -3.92
N TYR A 129 3.81 15.56 -4.88
CA TYR A 129 4.17 15.53 -6.29
C TYR A 129 4.36 16.96 -6.77
N PHE A 130 5.41 17.20 -7.55
CA PHE A 130 5.65 18.50 -8.16
C PHE A 130 6.00 18.35 -9.63
N ASN A 131 5.68 19.37 -10.42
CA ASN A 131 6.14 19.48 -11.80
C ASN A 131 6.59 20.92 -12.10
N SER A 132 7.40 21.09 -13.14
CA SER A 132 7.64 22.42 -13.70
C SER A 132 6.41 22.85 -14.50
N PRO A 133 6.19 24.17 -14.72
CA PRO A 133 5.03 24.65 -15.49
C PRO A 133 4.90 24.03 -16.90
N ASN A 134 6.03 23.69 -17.53
CA ASN A 134 6.09 23.02 -18.83
C ASN A 134 6.16 21.48 -18.74
N LYS A 135 6.06 20.90 -17.54
CA LYS A 135 6.17 19.47 -17.22
C LYS A 135 7.48 18.81 -17.68
N ALA A 136 8.51 19.58 -18.01
CA ALA A 136 9.82 19.06 -18.39
C ALA A 136 10.56 18.39 -17.21
N VAL A 137 10.26 18.84 -15.99
CA VAL A 137 10.71 18.22 -14.75
C VAL A 137 9.48 17.80 -13.97
N THR A 138 9.44 16.55 -13.52
CA THR A 138 8.46 16.09 -12.54
C THR A 138 9.17 15.44 -11.37
N GLY A 139 8.53 15.33 -10.21
CA GLY A 139 9.17 14.70 -9.08
C GLY A 139 8.21 14.39 -7.95
N ASN A 140 8.74 13.64 -7.01
CA ASN A 140 7.99 13.14 -5.87
C ASN A 140 8.88 13.13 -4.63
N ILE A 141 8.35 13.66 -3.55
CA ILE A 141 8.88 13.48 -2.20
C ILE A 141 7.80 12.78 -1.39
N GLU A 142 8.07 11.59 -0.87
CA GLU A 142 7.18 10.83 -0.02
C GLU A 142 7.90 10.39 1.25
N ALA A 143 7.22 10.48 2.38
CA ALA A 143 7.73 10.05 3.67
C ALA A 143 6.69 9.23 4.45
N ASP A 144 7.19 8.39 5.35
CA ASP A 144 6.41 7.72 6.40
C ASP A 144 7.04 7.96 7.78
N PHE A 145 6.39 7.43 8.81
CA PHE A 145 6.86 7.52 10.20
C PHE A 145 7.44 6.19 10.68
N PHE A 146 7.82 5.29 9.76
CA PHE A 146 8.27 3.96 10.11
C PHE A 146 9.75 3.93 10.51
N ASP A 147 10.02 3.58 11.76
CA ASP A 147 11.38 3.40 12.24
C ASP A 147 11.92 2.00 11.91
N SER A 148 12.84 1.91 10.95
CA SER A 148 13.44 0.62 10.56
C SER A 148 14.37 0.04 11.62
N SER A 149 14.90 0.85 12.54
CA SER A 149 15.82 0.38 13.58
C SER A 149 15.11 -0.45 14.65
N ASN A 150 13.86 -0.08 14.95
CA ASN A 150 13.00 -0.75 15.91
C ASN A 150 11.84 -1.50 15.24
N MET A 151 11.94 -1.73 13.92
CA MET A 151 10.93 -2.38 13.10
C MET A 151 9.52 -1.77 13.23
N GLY A 152 9.42 -0.46 13.46
CA GLY A 152 8.15 0.23 13.64
C GLY A 152 7.51 0.02 15.01
N THR A 153 8.28 -0.38 16.02
CA THR A 153 7.81 -0.30 17.42
C THR A 153 8.07 1.10 17.99
N GLY A 154 7.24 1.52 18.95
CA GLY A 154 7.34 2.84 19.60
C GLY A 154 6.76 4.00 18.79
N ASP A 155 7.21 5.22 19.08
CA ASP A 155 6.66 6.47 18.53
C ASP A 155 6.92 6.69 17.03
N GLY A 156 7.64 5.77 16.38
CA GLY A 156 8.03 5.88 14.98
C GLY A 156 9.17 6.89 14.74
N LYS A 157 9.60 7.00 13.49
CA LYS A 157 10.64 7.92 13.04
C LYS A 157 10.31 8.40 11.64
N PHE A 158 10.39 9.71 11.42
CA PHE A 158 10.24 10.27 10.09
C PHE A 158 11.31 9.71 9.14
N ARG A 159 10.86 9.14 8.02
CA ARG A 159 11.71 8.49 7.03
C ARG A 159 11.26 8.86 5.62
N ILE A 160 12.23 9.26 4.81
CA ILE A 160 12.03 9.51 3.38
C ILE A 160 11.95 8.17 2.65
N ARG A 161 10.84 7.96 1.92
CA ARG A 161 10.59 6.79 1.08
C ARG A 161 11.00 7.07 -0.35
N HIS A 162 10.50 8.18 -0.90
CA HIS A 162 10.82 8.65 -2.25
C HIS A 162 11.33 10.08 -2.15
N ALA A 163 12.40 10.37 -2.87
CA ALA A 163 12.93 11.70 -3.08
C ALA A 163 13.63 11.69 -4.43
N PHE A 164 12.84 11.87 -5.49
CA PHE A 164 13.34 11.84 -6.85
C PHE A 164 12.72 12.92 -7.71
N PHE A 165 13.42 13.23 -8.80
CA PHE A 165 12.86 13.96 -9.91
C PHE A 165 13.20 13.26 -11.23
N THR A 166 12.40 13.53 -12.24
CA THR A 166 12.57 13.06 -13.61
C THR A 166 12.83 14.26 -14.49
N TYR A 167 13.72 14.10 -15.46
CA TYR A 167 13.95 15.05 -16.53
C TYR A 167 14.06 14.27 -17.83
N LYS A 168 13.08 14.45 -18.72
CA LYS A 168 12.90 13.61 -19.92
C LYS A 168 12.85 12.13 -19.52
N ASP A 169 13.73 11.31 -20.07
CA ASP A 169 13.78 9.85 -19.84
C ASP A 169 14.66 9.45 -18.64
N TRP A 170 15.20 10.42 -17.89
CA TRP A 170 16.12 10.17 -16.78
C TRP A 170 15.46 10.44 -15.44
N THR A 171 15.68 9.53 -14.49
CA THR A 171 15.22 9.64 -13.10
C THR A 171 16.42 9.74 -12.17
N PHE A 172 16.39 10.71 -11.26
CA PHE A 172 17.46 10.96 -10.30
C PHE A 172 16.91 10.96 -8.88
N GLY A 173 17.59 10.26 -7.98
CA GLY A 173 17.28 10.25 -6.55
C GLY A 173 16.80 8.90 -6.04
N GLN A 174 16.24 8.91 -4.84
CA GLN A 174 15.73 7.72 -4.17
C GLN A 174 14.31 7.43 -4.67
N THR A 175 14.16 6.30 -5.37
CA THR A 175 12.88 5.80 -5.89
C THR A 175 12.74 4.30 -5.54
N TRP A 176 11.70 3.63 -6.04
CA TRP A 176 11.25 2.25 -5.70
C TRP A 176 12.34 1.22 -5.40
#